data_AF-A0A9E5MZT8-F1
#
_entry.id   AF-A0A9E5MZT8-F1
#
_cell.length_a   1.000
_cell.length_b   1.000
_cell.length_c   1.000
_cell.angle_alpha   90.00
_cell.angle_beta   90.00
_cell.angle_gamma   90.00
#
_symmetry.space_group_name_H-M   'P 1'
#
loop_
_entity.id
_entity.type
_entity.pdbx_description
1 polymer ?
#
loop_
_entity_poly.entity_id
_entity_poly.type
_entity_poly.pdbx_seq_one_letter_code
_entity_poly.pdbx_strand_id
1 'polypeptide(L)'
;MGTFTSRQSDGRHLAGGVLLMIALAATGCQVNVGGQTLPSPYYLSDDVQYFAPGPEFPLAREAAAAAVRKAEVEALEDDAQPQP
;
A
#
# COMPACT_ATOMS: atom_id res chain seq x y z
N MET A 1 48.16 1.66 42.38
CA MET A 1 47.51 1.96 41.07
C MET A 1 46.68 0.74 40.68
N GLY A 2 45.35 0.85 40.59
CA GLY A 2 44.49 -0.17 39.94
C GLY A 2 43.50 -0.94 40.82
N THR A 3 42.36 -0.35 41.18
CA THR A 3 41.12 -1.11 41.56
C THR A 3 39.85 -0.58 40.87
N PHE A 4 39.99 0.33 39.90
CA PHE A 4 38.84 0.97 39.23
C PHE A 4 38.25 0.17 38.05
N THR A 5 38.93 -0.90 37.61
CA THR A 5 38.56 -1.64 36.39
C THR A 5 37.37 -2.60 36.59
N SER A 6 37.24 -3.30 37.74
CA SER A 6 36.22 -4.35 37.89
C SER A 6 34.80 -3.80 38.07
N ARG A 7 34.62 -2.69 38.82
CA ARG A 7 33.28 -2.06 38.97
C ARG A 7 32.75 -1.49 37.65
N GLN A 8 33.64 -1.19 36.71
CA GLN A 8 33.29 -0.65 35.40
C GLN A 8 32.81 -1.75 34.42
N SER A 9 33.29 -2.99 34.53
CA SER A 9 32.79 -4.10 33.69
C SER A 9 31.39 -4.54 34.10
N ASP A 10 31.10 -4.60 35.41
CA ASP A 10 29.81 -5.09 35.91
C ASP A 10 28.66 -4.16 35.49
N GLY A 11 28.89 -2.84 35.56
CA GLY A 11 27.95 -1.84 35.06
C GLY A 11 27.75 -1.90 33.55
N ARG A 12 28.79 -2.26 32.78
CA ARG A 12 28.68 -2.45 31.33
C ARG A 12 27.88 -3.69 30.97
N HIS A 13 28.04 -4.78 31.70
CA HIS A 13 27.24 -5.99 31.51
C HIS A 13 25.77 -5.76 31.88
N LEU A 14 25.52 -5.04 32.97
CA LEU A 14 24.16 -4.71 33.39
C LEU A 14 23.47 -3.76 32.41
N ALA A 15 24.17 -2.71 31.95
CA ALA A 15 23.66 -1.81 30.92
C ALA A 15 23.43 -2.53 29.58
N GLY A 16 24.35 -3.41 29.16
CA GLY A 16 24.20 -4.21 27.96
C GLY A 16 23.04 -5.20 28.04
N GLY A 17 22.83 -5.85 29.19
CA GLY A 17 21.71 -6.74 29.42
C GLY A 17 20.35 -6.02 29.40
N VAL A 18 20.26 -4.85 30.04
CA VAL A 18 19.04 -4.03 30.00
C VAL A 18 18.73 -3.56 28.58
N LEU A 19 19.74 -3.10 27.83
CA LEU A 19 19.57 -2.68 26.43
C LEU A 19 19.05 -3.84 25.55
N LEU A 20 19.60 -5.05 25.74
CA LEU A 20 19.17 -6.25 25.02
C LEU A 20 17.71 -6.64 25.34
N MET A 21 17.31 -6.55 26.60
CA MET A 21 15.92 -6.83 27.02
C MET A 21 14.95 -5.81 26.44
N ILE A 22 15.31 -4.53 26.38
CA ILE A 22 14.50 -3.49 25.74
C ILE A 22 14.37 -3.75 24.24
N ALA A 23 15.46 -4.15 23.57
CA ALA A 23 15.42 -4.48 22.15
C ALA A 23 14.49 -5.67 21.86
N LEU A 24 14.57 -6.73 22.68
CA LEU A 24 13.70 -7.91 22.57
C LEU A 24 12.23 -7.59 22.87
N ALA A 25 11.95 -6.71 23.85
CA ALA A 25 10.59 -6.28 24.17
C ALA A 25 9.99 -5.33 23.13
N ALA A 26 10.83 -4.52 22.47
CA ALA A 26 10.42 -3.65 21.37
C ALA A 26 10.17 -4.45 20.07
N THR A 27 10.76 -5.63 19.93
CA THR A 27 10.47 -6.57 18.83
C THR A 27 9.38 -7.55 19.24
N GLY A 28 8.12 -7.10 19.21
CA GLY A 28 6.98 -8.01 19.32
C GLY A 28 6.91 -8.97 18.13
N CYS A 29 6.37 -10.18 18.34
CA CYS A 29 5.96 -11.09 17.28
C CYS A 29 4.77 -10.45 16.55
N GLN A 30 5.07 -9.52 15.64
CA GLN A 30 4.11 -8.90 14.76
C GLN A 30 3.57 -10.02 13.86
N VAL A 31 2.44 -10.62 14.25
CA VAL A 31 1.78 -11.66 13.46
C VAL A 31 1.32 -11.02 12.16
N ASN A 32 2.19 -11.08 11.17
CA ASN A 32 1.87 -10.77 9.80
C ASN A 32 1.04 -11.94 9.27
N VAL A 33 -0.29 -11.81 9.34
CA VAL A 33 -1.17 -12.64 8.53
C VAL A 33 -1.41 -11.87 7.24
N GLY A 34 -0.60 -12.13 6.22
CA GLY A 34 -0.85 -11.63 4.87
C GLY A 34 -0.44 -10.18 4.57
N GLY A 35 0.55 -9.62 5.25
CA GLY A 35 1.25 -8.42 4.76
C GLY A 35 0.66 -7.07 5.17
N GLN A 36 -0.44 -7.01 5.93
CA GLN A 36 -1.22 -5.78 6.08
C GLN A 36 -1.93 -5.72 7.46
N THR A 37 -2.04 -4.54 8.07
CA THR A 37 -2.76 -4.33 9.34
C THR A 37 -4.27 -4.39 9.09
N LEU A 38 -4.82 -5.59 8.89
CA LEU A 38 -6.22 -5.69 8.50
C LEU A 38 -7.17 -5.35 9.66
N PRO A 39 -8.24 -4.60 9.38
CA PRO A 39 -9.30 -4.28 10.32
C PRO A 39 -10.10 -5.54 10.68
N SER A 40 -10.14 -5.83 11.98
CA SER A 40 -10.83 -6.96 12.63
C SER A 40 -10.42 -8.37 12.15
N PRO A 41 -10.34 -9.35 13.06
CA PRO A 41 -9.89 -10.71 12.74
C PRO A 41 -10.84 -11.50 11.84
N TYR A 42 -11.99 -10.92 11.47
CA TYR A 42 -13.04 -11.58 10.72
C TYR A 42 -13.01 -11.30 9.22
N TYR A 43 -12.06 -10.52 8.68
CA TYR A 43 -12.02 -10.20 7.24
C TYR A 43 -11.99 -11.42 6.32
N LEU A 44 -11.37 -12.53 6.74
CA LEU A 44 -11.33 -13.78 5.97
C LEU A 44 -12.66 -14.55 5.98
N SER A 45 -13.54 -14.18 6.91
CA SER A 45 -14.84 -14.78 7.19
C SER A 45 -16.00 -13.79 7.02
N ASP A 46 -15.69 -12.55 6.64
CA ASP A 46 -16.67 -11.55 6.23
C ASP A 46 -17.11 -11.98 4.84
N ASP A 47 -18.42 -12.16 4.67
CA ASP A 47 -18.98 -12.67 3.43
C ASP A 47 -18.46 -11.81 2.27
N VAL A 48 -18.12 -12.45 1.16
CA VAL A 48 -17.71 -11.71 -0.05
C VAL A 48 -18.81 -10.70 -0.33
N GLN A 49 -18.50 -9.41 -0.14
CA GLN A 49 -19.41 -8.32 -0.44
C GLN A 49 -19.81 -8.46 -1.91
N TYR A 50 -21.04 -8.95 -2.14
CA TYR A 50 -21.50 -9.25 -3.48
C TYR A 50 -21.67 -7.93 -4.25
N PHE A 51 -20.73 -7.66 -5.14
CA PHE A 51 -20.87 -6.61 -6.14
C PHE A 51 -21.56 -7.25 -7.35
N ALA A 52 -22.74 -6.76 -7.70
CA ALA A 52 -23.42 -7.19 -8.92
C ALA A 52 -22.45 -7.06 -10.12
N PRO A 53 -22.47 -8.01 -11.07
CA PRO A 53 -21.62 -7.92 -12.25
C PRO A 53 -21.82 -6.54 -12.90
N GLY A 54 -20.69 -5.86 -13.12
CA GLY A 54 -20.70 -4.57 -13.81
C GLY A 54 -21.26 -4.70 -15.23
N PRO A 55 -21.53 -3.57 -15.89
CA PRO A 55 -21.95 -3.60 -17.29
C PRO A 55 -20.92 -4.35 -18.15
N GLU A 56 -21.40 -5.13 -19.13
CA GLU A 56 -20.58 -5.94 -20.06
C GLU A 56 -19.43 -5.16 -20.73
N PHE A 57 -19.61 -3.84 -20.85
CA PHE A 57 -18.57 -2.93 -21.32
C PHE A 57 -18.26 -1.86 -20.26
N PRO A 58 -17.21 -2.07 -19.44
CA PRO A 58 -16.84 -1.15 -18.35
C PRO A 58 -16.47 0.27 -18.80
N LEU A 59 -16.16 0.46 -20.08
CA LEU A 59 -15.64 1.71 -20.64
C LEU A 59 -16.66 2.43 -21.56
N ALA A 60 -17.96 2.21 -21.36
CA ALA A 60 -19.00 2.77 -22.22
C ALA A 60 -18.94 4.30 -22.32
N ARG A 61 -18.59 4.98 -21.22
CA ARG A 61 -18.48 6.45 -21.17
C ARG A 61 -17.28 6.94 -21.95
N GLU A 62 -16.14 6.28 -21.78
CA GLU A 62 -14.89 6.59 -22.45
C GLU A 62 -14.97 6.33 -23.95
N ALA A 63 -15.64 5.25 -24.37
CA ALA A 63 -15.87 4.96 -25.78
C ALA A 63 -16.82 5.98 -26.42
N ALA A 64 -17.89 6.39 -25.73
CA ALA A 64 -18.77 7.46 -26.22
C ALA A 64 -18.01 8.79 -26.35
N ALA A 65 -17.20 9.15 -25.35
CA ALA A 65 -16.35 10.34 -25.41
C ALA A 65 -15.27 10.27 -26.51
N ALA A 66 -14.73 9.08 -26.79
CA ALA A 66 -13.81 8.87 -27.89
C ALA A 66 -14.50 8.98 -29.26
N ALA A 67 -15.73 8.49 -29.40
CA ALA A 67 -16.51 8.61 -30.63
C ALA A 67 -16.86 10.07 -30.95
N VAL A 68 -17.28 10.85 -29.95
CA VAL A 68 -17.54 12.29 -30.11
C VAL A 68 -16.28 13.03 -30.55
N ARG A 69 -15.15 12.84 -29.88
CA ARG A 69 -13.88 13.49 -30.26
C ARG A 69 -13.43 13.13 -31.68
N LYS A 70 -13.62 11.87 -32.09
CA LYS A 70 -13.30 11.44 -33.46
C LYS A 70 -14.17 12.18 -34.48
N ALA A 71 -15.47 12.29 -34.22
CA ALA A 71 -16.39 13.01 -35.11
C ALA A 71 -16.08 14.52 -35.18
N GLU A 72 -15.66 15.14 -34.08
CA GLU A 72 -15.21 16.54 -34.06
C GLU A 72 -13.94 16.74 -34.89
N VAL A 73 -12.95 15.85 -34.75
CA VAL A 73 -11.70 15.92 -35.53
C VAL A 73 -12.00 15.72 -37.02
N GLU A 74 -12.82 14.74 -37.38
CA GLU A 74 -13.19 14.46 -38.77
C GLU A 74 -13.96 15.64 -39.40
N ALA A 75 -14.86 16.29 -38.67
CA ALA A 75 -15.55 17.50 -39.14
C ALA A 75 -14.59 18.67 -39.37
N LEU A 76 -13.59 18.86 -38.49
CA LEU A 76 -12.56 19.88 -38.66
C LEU A 76 -11.61 19.57 -39.83
N GLU A 77 -11.35 18.28 -40.09
CA GLU A 77 -10.54 17.82 -41.23
C GLU A 77 -11.26 18.02 -42.57
N ASP A 78 -12.58 17.80 -42.62
CA ASP A 78 -13.42 18.05 -43.80
C ASP A 78 -13.49 19.54 -44.15
N ASP A 79 -13.68 20.41 -43.15
CA ASP A 79 -13.66 21.87 -43.31
C ASP A 79 -12.27 22.42 -43.72
N ALA A 80 -11.19 21.69 -43.42
CA ALA A 80 -9.83 22.06 -43.77
C ALA A 80 -9.40 21.57 -45.18
N GLN A 81 -10.18 20.70 -45.84
CA GLN A 81 -9.93 20.35 -47.23
C GLN A 81 -10.35 21.53 -48.14
N PRO A 82 -9.47 22.03 -49.02
CA PRO A 82 -9.87 23.05 -49.99
C PRO A 82 -10.98 22.49 -50.89
N GLN A 83 -12.18 23.06 -50.75
CA GLN A 83 -13.30 22.80 -51.65
C GLN A 83 -12.87 23.14 -53.10
N PRO A 84 -13.22 22.31 -54.10
CA PRO A 84 -12.77 22.50 -55.48
C PRO A 84 -13.19 23.83 -56.10
#